data_AF-A0A2N2G1E6-F1
#
_entry.id   AF-A0A2N2G1E6-F1
#
_cell.length_a   1.000
_cell.length_b   1.000
_cell.length_c   1.000
_cell.angle_alpha   90.00
_cell.angle_beta   90.00
_cell.angle_gamma   90.00
#
_symmetry.space_group_name_H-M   'P 1'
#
loop_
_entity.id
_entity.type
_entity.pdbx_description
1 polymer ?
#
loop_
_entity_poly.entity_id
_entity_poly.type
_entity_poly.pdbx_seq_one_letter_code
_entity_poly.pdbx_strand_id
1 'polypeptide(L)'
;GKNSEEEYAFLLNIIKSLNKEIYLREYTYLDFYSCQMIVPDFSEVYPIEDMVYNNKNSGKLIRDMVLHFEHYEATEILETIETLDDSLNVELYIGVIFEHKFSLGEFRAQLLLNAQMYEEAIAVLENQNNALGHVVAQLLRLNLGEHIWEEYEEALENIYGKIALQKAINIIEQKEFLINRTLHSHYYNMLGLFDKLEEKKSILGK
;
A
#
# COMPACT_ATOMS: atom_id res chain seq x y z
N GLY A 1 0.06 42.00 -18.48
CA GLY A 1 -1.04 42.71 -19.17
C GLY A 1 -1.51 43.84 -18.27
N LYS A 2 -2.55 44.58 -18.65
CA LYS A 2 -3.21 45.54 -17.75
C LYS A 2 -4.33 44.89 -16.92
N ASN A 3 -4.81 43.72 -17.33
CA ASN A 3 -5.80 42.91 -16.61
C ASN A 3 -5.60 41.39 -16.89
N SER A 4 -6.36 40.55 -16.18
CA SER A 4 -6.28 39.08 -16.27
C SER A 4 -6.71 38.52 -17.63
N GLU A 5 -7.64 39.17 -18.31
CA GLU A 5 -8.12 38.74 -19.63
C GLU A 5 -7.03 38.88 -20.70
N GLU A 6 -6.31 40.01 -20.70
CA GLU A 6 -5.18 40.26 -21.59
C GLU A 6 -4.03 39.28 -21.34
N GLU A 7 -3.75 38.97 -20.08
CA GLU A 7 -2.70 38.00 -19.70
C GLU A 7 -3.06 36.58 -20.13
N TYR A 8 -4.31 36.18 -19.92
CA TYR A 8 -4.82 34.90 -20.38
C TYR A 8 -4.72 34.77 -21.90
N ALA A 9 -5.19 35.77 -22.65
CA ALA A 9 -5.10 35.78 -24.11
C ALA A 9 -3.65 35.72 -24.61
N PHE A 10 -2.73 36.43 -23.95
CA PHE A 10 -1.31 36.39 -24.29
C PHE A 10 -0.71 34.99 -24.11
N LEU A 11 -0.96 34.34 -22.97
CA LEU A 11 -0.46 32.99 -22.70
C LEU A 11 -1.05 31.94 -23.65
N LEU A 12 -2.36 32.02 -23.94
CA LEU A 12 -3.00 31.15 -24.93
C LEU A 12 -2.36 31.28 -26.31
N ASN A 13 -2.03 32.51 -26.72
CA ASN A 13 -1.39 32.73 -28.01
C ASN A 13 0.02 32.13 -28.10
N ILE A 14 0.78 32.11 -27.00
CA ILE A 14 2.08 31.41 -26.95
C ILE A 14 1.88 29.93 -27.23
N ILE A 15 0.97 29.26 -26.53
CA ILE A 15 0.73 27.82 -26.72
C ILE A 15 0.22 27.51 -28.14
N LYS A 16 -0.68 28.35 -28.68
CA LYS A 16 -1.14 28.23 -30.08
C LYS A 16 0.00 28.40 -31.08
N SER A 17 0.94 29.33 -30.83
CA SER A 17 2.11 29.52 -31.70
C SER A 17 3.05 28.30 -31.72
N LEU A 18 3.00 27.48 -30.67
CA LEU A 18 3.70 26.19 -30.59
C LEU A 18 2.92 25.04 -31.24
N ASN A 19 1.79 25.32 -31.90
CA ASN A 19 0.89 24.34 -32.51
C ASN A 19 0.40 23.26 -31.52
N LYS A 20 0.10 23.68 -30.28
CA LYS A 20 -0.37 22.80 -29.20
C LYS A 20 -1.82 23.09 -28.84
N GLU A 21 -2.53 22.03 -28.47
CA GLU A 21 -3.91 22.10 -28.00
C GLU A 21 -3.96 22.25 -26.48
N ILE A 22 -4.99 22.94 -25.98
CA ILE A 22 -5.23 23.14 -24.56
C ILE A 22 -6.57 22.53 -24.21
N TYR A 23 -6.56 21.65 -23.21
CA TYR A 23 -7.74 21.05 -22.61
C TYR A 23 -7.98 21.71 -21.25
N LEU A 24 -9.10 22.39 -21.09
CA LEU A 24 -9.47 23.08 -19.86
C LEU A 24 -10.70 22.42 -19.25
N ARG A 25 -10.63 22.12 -17.96
CA ARG A 25 -11.80 21.74 -17.15
C ARG A 25 -11.96 22.74 -16.02
N GLU A 26 -13.16 23.29 -15.89
CA GLU A 26 -13.50 24.26 -14.85
C GLU A 26 -14.31 23.58 -13.73
N TYR A 27 -14.10 24.05 -12.51
CA TYR A 27 -14.76 23.57 -11.30
C TYR A 27 -15.28 24.77 -10.49
N THR A 28 -16.59 24.81 -10.30
CA THR A 28 -17.30 25.94 -9.65
C THR A 28 -18.16 25.51 -8.46
N TYR A 29 -18.15 24.22 -8.09
CA TYR A 29 -19.05 23.63 -7.10
C TYR A 29 -18.64 23.84 -5.63
N LEU A 30 -17.57 24.61 -5.35
CA LEU A 30 -17.07 24.88 -4.00
C LEU A 30 -17.12 26.37 -3.61
N ASP A 31 -17.98 27.16 -4.25
CA ASP A 31 -18.11 28.61 -4.02
C ASP A 31 -16.85 29.43 -4.35
N PHE A 32 -15.89 28.83 -5.06
CA PHE A 32 -14.75 29.50 -5.68
C PHE A 32 -14.43 28.87 -7.03
N TYR A 33 -13.80 29.65 -7.92
CA TYR A 33 -13.36 29.16 -9.23
C TYR A 33 -12.05 28.39 -9.11
N SER A 34 -12.01 27.20 -9.67
CA SER A 34 -10.76 26.48 -9.94
C SER A 34 -10.82 25.82 -11.30
N CYS A 35 -9.66 25.51 -11.87
CA CYS A 35 -9.58 24.81 -13.14
C CYS A 35 -8.39 23.87 -13.19
N GLN A 36 -8.45 22.91 -14.10
CA GLN A 36 -7.36 22.03 -14.48
C GLN A 36 -7.11 22.18 -15.98
N MET A 37 -5.88 22.52 -16.34
CA MET A 37 -5.44 22.64 -17.73
C MET A 37 -4.46 21.51 -18.06
N ILE A 38 -4.62 20.90 -19.22
CA ILE A 38 -3.71 19.91 -19.79
C ILE A 38 -3.32 20.38 -21.19
N VAL A 39 -2.01 20.41 -21.44
CA VAL A 39 -1.40 20.69 -22.75
C VAL A 39 -0.52 19.49 -23.10
N PRO A 40 -0.93 18.64 -24.06
CA PRO A 40 -0.14 17.47 -24.44
C PRO A 40 1.26 17.83 -24.94
N ASP A 41 2.23 16.98 -24.60
CA ASP A 41 3.66 17.14 -24.86
C ASP A 41 4.23 18.46 -24.34
N PHE A 42 3.70 18.98 -23.23
CA PHE A 42 4.10 20.26 -22.64
C PHE A 42 3.86 20.34 -21.12
N SER A 43 2.76 19.78 -20.62
CA SER A 43 2.33 19.90 -19.21
C SER A 43 2.53 18.63 -18.37
N GLU A 44 3.07 17.57 -18.99
CA GLU A 44 3.34 16.29 -18.35
C GLU A 44 4.41 16.44 -17.27
N VAL A 45 4.13 15.85 -16.11
CA VAL A 45 5.12 15.69 -15.03
C VAL A 45 5.88 14.37 -15.18
N TYR A 46 5.24 13.37 -15.80
CA TYR A 46 5.78 12.03 -16.00
C TYR A 46 5.75 11.65 -17.48
N PRO A 47 6.74 10.89 -17.97
CA PRO A 47 6.72 10.34 -19.32
C PRO A 47 5.50 9.44 -19.55
N ILE A 48 5.05 9.31 -20.80
CA ILE A 48 3.90 8.46 -21.15
C ILE A 48 4.19 6.99 -20.84
N GLU A 49 5.46 6.58 -20.95
CA GLU A 49 5.91 5.23 -20.67
C GLU A 49 5.62 4.79 -19.21
N ASP A 50 5.55 5.74 -18.27
CA ASP A 50 5.21 5.47 -16.87
C ASP A 50 3.77 4.94 -16.71
N MET A 51 2.89 5.14 -17.69
CA MET A 51 1.55 4.52 -17.70
C MET A 51 1.60 2.99 -17.74
N VAL A 52 2.70 2.41 -18.23
CA VAL A 52 2.90 0.96 -18.30
C VAL A 52 3.72 0.49 -17.11
N TYR A 53 4.87 1.13 -16.85
CA TYR A 53 5.83 0.65 -15.85
C TYR A 53 5.48 1.04 -14.41
N ASN A 54 4.87 2.21 -14.21
CA ASN A 54 4.56 2.79 -12.89
C ASN A 54 3.06 2.99 -12.68
N ASN A 55 2.25 2.10 -13.27
CA ASN A 55 0.79 2.19 -13.21
C ASN A 55 0.28 1.96 -11.79
N LYS A 56 -0.11 3.05 -11.10
CA LYS A 56 -0.66 3.00 -9.74
C LYS A 56 -1.98 2.23 -9.63
N ASN A 57 -2.62 1.84 -10.74
CA ASN A 57 -3.80 0.98 -10.71
C ASN A 57 -3.47 -0.50 -10.54
N SER A 58 -2.20 -0.93 -10.69
CA SER A 58 -1.82 -2.33 -10.52
C SER A 58 -2.16 -2.84 -9.11
N GLY A 59 -2.02 -1.99 -8.09
CA GLY A 59 -2.37 -2.32 -6.71
C GLY A 59 -3.87 -2.54 -6.47
N LYS A 60 -4.75 -2.13 -7.39
CA LYS A 60 -6.19 -2.44 -7.31
C LYS A 60 -6.46 -3.94 -7.35
N LEU A 61 -5.65 -4.70 -8.09
CA LEU A 61 -5.82 -6.14 -8.26
C LEU A 61 -5.71 -6.89 -6.94
N ILE A 62 -4.76 -6.48 -6.10
CA ILE A 62 -4.46 -7.19 -4.84
C ILE A 62 -5.08 -6.52 -3.61
N ARG A 63 -5.72 -5.35 -3.76
CA ARG A 63 -6.25 -4.59 -2.61
C ARG A 63 -7.21 -5.42 -1.76
N ASP A 64 -8.16 -6.08 -2.40
CA ASP A 64 -9.15 -6.89 -1.67
C ASP A 64 -8.49 -8.11 -1.01
N MET A 65 -7.60 -8.79 -1.75
CA MET A 65 -6.81 -9.90 -1.23
C MET A 65 -5.99 -9.49 0.00
N VAL A 66 -5.34 -8.32 0.00
CA VAL A 66 -4.55 -7.84 1.14
C VAL A 66 -5.44 -7.53 2.36
N LEU A 67 -6.60 -6.92 2.15
CA LEU A 67 -7.50 -6.52 3.24
C LEU A 67 -8.29 -7.70 3.82
N HIS A 68 -8.50 -8.75 3.03
CA HIS A 68 -9.35 -9.89 3.38
C HIS A 68 -8.69 -11.24 3.03
N PHE A 69 -7.37 -11.37 3.24
CA PHE A 69 -6.60 -12.54 2.77
C PHE A 69 -7.11 -13.88 3.30
N GLU A 70 -7.83 -13.90 4.43
CA GLU A 70 -8.41 -15.13 4.99
C GLU A 70 -9.61 -15.66 4.20
N HIS A 71 -10.16 -14.86 3.28
CA HIS A 71 -11.22 -15.30 2.38
C HIS A 71 -10.69 -15.99 1.12
N TYR A 72 -9.38 -16.06 0.96
CA TYR A 72 -8.69 -16.61 -0.20
C TYR A 72 -7.73 -17.72 0.22
N GLU A 73 -7.40 -18.60 -0.71
CA GLU A 73 -6.33 -19.56 -0.49
C GLU A 73 -4.99 -18.82 -0.51
N ALA A 74 -4.14 -19.08 0.49
CA ALA A 74 -2.86 -18.37 0.62
C ALA A 74 -1.98 -18.52 -0.64
N THR A 75 -2.01 -19.68 -1.28
CA THR A 75 -1.27 -19.97 -2.51
C THR A 75 -1.75 -19.14 -3.71
N GLU A 76 -3.06 -18.87 -3.83
CA GLU A 76 -3.62 -18.03 -4.89
C GLU A 76 -3.11 -16.59 -4.79
N ILE A 77 -3.06 -16.06 -3.56
CA ILE A 77 -2.51 -14.71 -3.33
C ILE A 77 -1.01 -14.70 -3.62
N LEU A 78 -0.27 -15.73 -3.17
CA LEU A 78 1.18 -15.85 -3.41
C LEU A 78 1.51 -15.85 -4.90
N GLU A 79 0.78 -16.62 -5.72
CA GLU A 79 0.91 -16.61 -7.19
C GLU A 79 0.63 -15.22 -7.77
N THR A 80 -0.41 -14.54 -7.28
CA THR A 80 -0.78 -13.20 -7.76
C THR A 80 0.29 -12.14 -7.47
N ILE A 81 1.00 -12.26 -6.34
CA ILE A 81 2.03 -11.30 -5.92
C ILE A 81 3.46 -11.74 -6.23
N GLU A 82 3.66 -12.87 -6.92
CA GLU A 82 4.97 -13.49 -7.13
C GLU A 82 5.97 -12.52 -7.78
N THR A 83 5.54 -11.78 -8.80
CA THR A 83 6.41 -10.88 -9.57
C THR A 83 6.66 -9.53 -8.90
N LEU A 84 6.04 -9.27 -7.75
CA LEU A 84 6.15 -8.01 -7.05
C LEU A 84 7.33 -8.04 -6.06
N ASP A 85 7.97 -6.88 -5.89
CA ASP A 85 9.14 -6.71 -5.03
C ASP A 85 8.74 -6.75 -3.54
N ASP A 86 9.48 -7.51 -2.72
CA ASP A 86 9.21 -7.63 -1.27
C ASP A 86 9.36 -6.31 -0.50
N SER A 87 10.19 -5.40 -0.97
CA SER A 87 10.41 -4.09 -0.35
C SER A 87 9.26 -3.10 -0.59
N LEU A 88 8.30 -3.47 -1.45
CA LEU A 88 7.17 -2.64 -1.82
C LEU A 88 6.31 -2.30 -0.60
N ASN A 89 6.02 -1.01 -0.43
CA ASN A 89 5.14 -0.54 0.64
C ASN A 89 3.67 -0.80 0.28
N VAL A 90 3.02 -1.70 1.01
CA VAL A 90 1.67 -2.16 0.70
C VAL A 90 0.64 -1.04 0.82
N GLU A 91 0.75 -0.19 1.86
CA GLU A 91 -0.13 0.96 2.10
C GLU A 91 -0.21 1.88 0.87
N LEU A 92 0.95 2.28 0.37
CA LEU A 92 1.06 3.17 -0.80
C LEU A 92 0.60 2.47 -2.08
N TYR A 93 0.92 1.19 -2.22
CA TYR A 93 0.63 0.45 -3.44
C TYR A 93 -0.87 0.20 -3.62
N ILE A 94 -1.57 -0.19 -2.55
CA ILE A 94 -3.02 -0.42 -2.63
C ILE A 94 -3.84 0.83 -2.33
N GLY A 95 -3.23 1.92 -1.87
CA GLY A 95 -3.90 3.21 -1.65
C GLY A 95 -4.81 3.24 -0.44
N VAL A 96 -4.32 2.74 0.70
CA VAL A 96 -4.98 2.83 2.01
C VAL A 96 -4.07 3.53 3.02
N ILE A 97 -4.50 3.64 4.29
CA ILE A 97 -3.62 4.10 5.38
C ILE A 97 -3.80 3.12 6.54
N PHE A 98 -2.73 2.41 6.91
CA PHE A 98 -2.75 1.46 8.02
C PHE A 98 -2.26 2.13 9.31
N GLU A 99 -2.66 1.60 10.47
CA GLU A 99 -2.07 2.02 11.76
C GLU A 99 -0.58 1.69 11.83
N HIS A 100 -0.21 0.52 11.31
CA HIS A 100 1.17 0.06 11.20
C HIS A 100 1.45 -0.37 9.77
N LYS A 101 2.45 0.25 9.15
CA LYS A 101 2.84 -0.06 7.78
C LYS A 101 3.57 -1.39 7.73
N PHE A 102 3.38 -2.11 6.63
CA PHE A 102 4.12 -3.33 6.34
C PHE A 102 4.52 -3.39 4.85
N SER A 103 5.59 -4.13 4.59
CA SER A 103 6.12 -4.42 3.26
C SER A 103 5.38 -5.60 2.62
N LEU A 104 5.54 -5.76 1.30
CA LEU A 104 4.99 -6.91 0.61
C LEU A 104 5.65 -8.22 1.09
N GLY A 105 6.93 -8.18 1.44
CA GLY A 105 7.63 -9.33 2.01
C GLY A 105 7.06 -9.78 3.36
N GLU A 106 6.66 -8.83 4.22
CA GLU A 106 5.97 -9.18 5.47
C GLU A 106 4.59 -9.81 5.21
N PHE A 107 3.87 -9.33 4.19
CA PHE A 107 2.61 -9.96 3.77
C PHE A 107 2.84 -11.35 3.16
N ARG A 108 3.86 -11.50 2.31
CA ARG A 108 4.25 -12.79 1.72
C ARG A 108 4.61 -13.80 2.82
N ALA A 109 5.38 -13.38 3.83
CA ALA A 109 5.67 -14.20 4.99
C ALA A 109 4.39 -14.63 5.73
N GLN A 110 3.44 -13.72 5.97
CA GLN A 110 2.14 -14.06 6.56
C GLN A 110 1.42 -15.17 5.77
N LEU A 111 1.40 -15.07 4.44
CA LEU A 111 0.74 -16.05 3.58
C LEU A 111 1.47 -17.41 3.61
N LEU A 112 2.80 -17.41 3.57
CA LEU A 112 3.62 -18.63 3.67
C LEU A 112 3.41 -19.36 5.00
N LEU A 113 3.27 -18.60 6.11
CA LEU A 113 2.92 -19.15 7.42
C LEU A 113 1.53 -19.80 7.41
N ASN A 114 0.54 -19.16 6.76
CA ASN A 114 -0.81 -19.74 6.62
C ASN A 114 -0.79 -21.02 5.77
N ALA A 115 0.02 -21.04 4.72
CA ALA A 115 0.23 -22.20 3.84
C ALA A 115 1.12 -23.30 4.45
N GLN A 116 1.65 -23.09 5.67
CA GLN A 116 2.59 -23.99 6.35
C GLN A 116 3.91 -24.24 5.56
N MET A 117 4.27 -23.30 4.68
CA MET A 117 5.50 -23.33 3.88
C MET A 117 6.64 -22.68 4.68
N TYR A 118 7.03 -23.33 5.79
CA TYR A 118 7.89 -22.71 6.80
C TYR A 118 9.30 -22.37 6.34
N GLU A 119 9.91 -23.20 5.49
CA GLU A 119 11.27 -22.97 4.96
C GLU A 119 11.34 -21.67 4.15
N GLU A 120 10.35 -21.45 3.27
CA GLU A 120 10.21 -20.23 2.49
C GLU A 120 9.84 -19.03 3.37
N ALA A 121 8.95 -19.23 4.35
CA ALA A 121 8.59 -18.19 5.31
C ALA A 121 9.83 -17.67 6.06
N ILE A 122 10.69 -18.57 6.55
CA ILE A 122 11.95 -18.22 7.23
C ILE A 122 12.82 -17.36 6.31
N ALA A 123 13.01 -17.77 5.04
CA ALA A 123 13.84 -17.05 4.10
C ALA A 123 13.32 -15.63 3.85
N VAL A 124 12.01 -15.45 3.70
CA VAL A 124 11.42 -14.11 3.52
C VAL A 124 11.58 -13.27 4.79
N LEU A 125 11.25 -13.83 5.97
CA LEU A 125 11.32 -13.14 7.26
C LEU A 125 12.74 -12.65 7.59
N GLU A 126 13.77 -13.41 7.25
CA GLU A 126 15.17 -13.03 7.49
C GLU A 126 15.66 -11.89 6.59
N ASN A 127 15.02 -11.73 5.43
CA ASN A 127 15.32 -10.63 4.51
C ASN A 127 14.52 -9.36 4.82
N GLN A 128 13.51 -9.42 5.70
CA GLN A 128 12.76 -8.25 6.14
C GLN A 128 13.41 -7.58 7.36
N ASN A 129 13.27 -6.26 7.46
CA ASN A 129 13.72 -5.51 8.64
C ASN A 129 12.62 -5.49 9.73
N ASN A 130 12.20 -6.67 10.19
CA ASN A 130 11.15 -6.83 11.21
C ASN A 130 11.66 -7.70 12.37
N ALA A 131 11.85 -7.08 13.54
CA ALA A 131 12.32 -7.77 14.73
C ALA A 131 11.43 -8.94 15.14
N LEU A 132 10.10 -8.78 15.14
CA LEU A 132 9.16 -9.86 15.43
C LEU A 132 9.25 -10.97 14.39
N GLY A 133 9.39 -10.60 13.11
CA GLY A 133 9.60 -11.54 12.02
C GLY A 133 10.85 -12.41 12.20
N HIS A 134 11.96 -11.82 12.65
CA HIS A 134 13.16 -12.58 12.99
C HIS A 134 12.95 -13.55 14.15
N VAL A 135 12.19 -13.16 15.19
CA VAL A 135 11.83 -14.08 16.29
C VAL A 135 11.03 -15.27 15.74
N VAL A 136 10.01 -15.00 14.92
CA VAL A 136 9.21 -16.04 14.26
C VAL A 136 10.10 -16.99 13.44
N ALA A 137 11.04 -16.45 12.66
CA ALA A 137 11.97 -17.26 11.88
C ALA A 137 12.84 -18.19 12.75
N GLN A 138 13.39 -17.68 13.87
CA GLN A 138 14.19 -18.51 14.77
C GLN A 138 13.37 -19.60 15.45
N LEU A 139 12.14 -19.29 15.88
CA LEU A 139 11.23 -20.27 16.46
C LEU A 139 10.85 -21.37 15.47
N LEU A 140 10.59 -21.03 14.20
CA LEU A 140 10.32 -22.01 13.16
C LEU A 140 11.54 -22.90 12.90
N ARG A 141 12.76 -22.35 12.87
CA ARG A 141 13.99 -23.14 12.75
C ARG A 141 14.14 -24.14 13.91
N LEU A 142 13.86 -23.71 15.14
CA LEU A 142 13.91 -24.60 16.30
C LEU A 142 12.90 -25.74 16.19
N ASN A 143 11.66 -25.44 15.78
CA ASN A 143 10.62 -26.44 15.56
C ASN A 143 11.00 -27.43 14.44
N LEU A 144 11.56 -26.95 13.33
CA LEU A 144 12.01 -27.79 12.22
C LEU A 144 13.23 -28.65 12.57
N GLY A 145 14.08 -28.20 13.50
CA GLY A 145 15.23 -28.94 14.01
C GLY A 145 14.89 -29.99 15.07
N GLU A 146 13.60 -30.20 15.39
CA GLU A 146 13.12 -31.10 16.45
C GLU A 146 13.74 -30.81 17.83
N HIS A 147 14.06 -29.54 18.12
CA HIS A 147 14.62 -29.14 19.42
C HIS A 147 13.55 -29.11 20.52
N ILE A 148 13.97 -29.43 21.76
CA ILE A 148 13.08 -29.46 22.93
C ILE A 148 12.84 -28.04 23.43
N TRP A 149 11.61 -27.53 23.29
CA TRP A 149 11.23 -26.16 23.66
C TRP A 149 11.62 -25.77 25.08
N GLU A 150 11.36 -26.65 26.06
CA GLU A 150 11.58 -26.35 27.47
C GLU A 150 13.05 -26.07 27.81
N GLU A 151 14.00 -26.52 26.99
CA GLU A 151 15.43 -26.28 27.18
C GLU A 151 15.86 -24.87 26.75
N TYR A 152 15.10 -24.23 25.86
CA TYR A 152 15.46 -22.93 25.26
C TYR A 152 14.55 -21.78 25.70
N GLU A 153 13.40 -22.06 26.30
CA GLU A 153 12.40 -21.05 26.68
C GLU A 153 13.00 -19.91 27.52
N GLU A 154 13.71 -20.22 28.61
CA GLU A 154 14.30 -19.20 29.49
C GLU A 154 15.36 -18.35 28.76
N ALA A 155 16.18 -18.97 27.92
CA ALA A 155 17.18 -18.26 27.13
C ALA A 155 16.54 -17.33 26.08
N LEU A 156 15.51 -17.81 25.38
CA LEU A 156 14.78 -17.04 24.37
C LEU A 156 14.00 -15.88 25.00
N GLU A 157 13.39 -16.09 26.16
CA GLU A 157 12.72 -15.02 26.92
C GLU A 157 13.72 -13.92 27.32
N ASN A 158 14.93 -14.30 27.73
CA ASN A 158 15.98 -13.34 28.09
C ASN A 158 16.51 -12.54 26.88
N ILE A 159 16.55 -13.14 25.68
CA ILE A 159 17.05 -12.50 24.46
C ILE A 159 16.00 -11.61 23.81
N TYR A 160 14.78 -12.12 23.60
CA TYR A 160 13.74 -11.46 22.81
C TYR A 160 12.67 -10.77 23.65
N GLY A 161 12.59 -11.10 24.94
CA GLY A 161 11.55 -10.63 25.85
C GLY A 161 10.26 -11.47 25.73
N LYS A 162 9.62 -11.70 26.88
CA LYS A 162 8.42 -12.53 27.02
C LYS A 162 7.27 -12.14 26.09
N ILE A 163 7.05 -10.83 25.89
CA ILE A 163 5.95 -10.32 25.05
C ILE A 163 6.17 -10.69 23.58
N ALA A 164 7.37 -10.43 23.04
CA ALA A 164 7.67 -10.71 21.64
C ALA A 164 7.69 -12.21 21.37
N LEU A 165 8.25 -13.00 22.30
CA LEU A 165 8.27 -14.46 22.21
C LEU A 165 6.86 -15.04 22.18
N GLN A 166 6.01 -14.65 23.12
CA GLN A 166 4.62 -15.12 23.15
C GLN A 166 3.85 -14.73 21.89
N LYS A 167 4.07 -13.51 21.39
CA LYS A 167 3.44 -13.07 20.14
C LYS A 167 3.92 -13.89 18.94
N ALA A 168 5.21 -14.20 18.85
CA ALA A 168 5.76 -15.04 17.79
C ALA A 168 5.19 -16.47 17.85
N ILE A 169 5.03 -17.05 19.04
CA ILE A 169 4.34 -18.33 19.23
C ILE A 169 2.90 -18.24 18.74
N ASN A 170 2.14 -17.21 19.13
CA ASN A 170 0.77 -17.02 18.69
C ASN A 170 0.65 -16.90 17.17
N ILE A 171 1.64 -16.30 16.49
CA ILE A 171 1.70 -16.21 15.03
C ILE A 171 1.91 -17.59 14.40
N ILE A 172 2.86 -18.39 14.93
CA ILE A 172 3.14 -19.74 14.44
C ILE A 172 1.93 -20.66 14.63
N GLU A 173 1.23 -20.52 15.76
CA GLU A 173 -0.01 -21.25 16.07
C GLU A 173 -1.25 -20.69 15.35
N GLN A 174 -1.08 -19.70 14.46
CA GLN A 174 -2.15 -19.05 13.69
C GLN A 174 -3.25 -18.39 14.55
N LYS A 175 -2.93 -17.99 15.78
CA LYS A 175 -3.82 -17.25 16.69
C LYS A 175 -3.73 -15.74 16.51
N GLU A 176 -2.60 -15.25 16.01
CA GLU A 176 -2.36 -13.84 15.68
C GLU A 176 -1.73 -13.72 14.29
N PHE A 177 -1.84 -12.52 13.70
CA PHE A 177 -1.18 -12.19 12.45
C PHE A 177 0.14 -11.46 12.70
N LEU A 178 1.11 -11.74 11.83
CA LEU A 178 2.36 -11.00 11.70
C LEU A 178 2.10 -9.55 11.27
N ILE A 179 1.16 -9.35 10.33
CA ILE A 179 0.78 -8.04 9.81
C ILE A 179 -0.50 -7.50 10.48
N ASN A 180 -0.61 -6.17 10.56
CA ASN A 180 -1.81 -5.49 11.07
C ASN A 180 -2.46 -4.69 9.93
N ARG A 181 -3.71 -5.03 9.60
CA ARG A 181 -4.50 -4.38 8.53
C ARG A 181 -5.49 -3.33 9.02
N THR A 182 -5.46 -3.00 10.31
CA THR A 182 -6.33 -1.97 10.88
C THR A 182 -6.06 -0.64 10.19
N LEU A 183 -7.11 -0.04 9.65
CA LEU A 183 -7.03 1.23 8.95
C LEU A 183 -6.89 2.37 9.96
N HIS A 184 -5.95 3.27 9.71
CA HIS A 184 -5.74 4.44 10.53
C HIS A 184 -6.95 5.38 10.44
N SER A 185 -7.25 6.12 11.52
CA SER A 185 -8.34 7.11 11.59
C SER A 185 -8.34 8.13 10.43
N HIS A 186 -7.15 8.50 9.94
CA HIS A 186 -6.98 9.39 8.79
C HIS A 186 -7.61 8.85 7.50
N TYR A 187 -7.65 7.53 7.30
CA TYR A 187 -8.30 6.93 6.14
C TYR A 187 -9.80 7.24 6.16
N TYR A 188 -10.47 7.04 7.30
CA TYR A 188 -11.89 7.34 7.46
C TYR A 188 -12.19 8.84 7.36
N ASN A 189 -11.31 9.69 7.91
CA ASN A 189 -11.44 11.14 7.75
C ASN A 189 -11.37 11.56 6.27
N MET A 190 -10.51 10.91 5.49
CA MET A 190 -10.39 11.15 4.06
C MET A 190 -11.66 10.73 3.31
N LEU A 191 -12.22 9.56 3.62
CA LEU A 191 -13.51 9.11 3.05
C LEU A 191 -14.63 10.12 3.36
N GLY A 192 -14.75 10.55 4.62
CA GLY A 192 -15.76 11.54 5.00
C GLY A 192 -15.57 12.91 4.36
N LEU A 193 -14.34 13.27 3.96
CA LEU A 193 -14.08 14.48 3.17
C LEU A 193 -14.55 14.30 1.71
N PHE A 194 -14.32 13.13 1.11
CA PHE A 194 -14.79 12.82 -0.24
C PHE A 194 -16.32 12.74 -0.33
N ASP A 195 -16.99 12.17 0.67
CA ASP A 195 -18.46 12.11 0.71
C ASP A 195 -19.08 13.52 0.67
N LYS A 196 -18.56 14.44 1.51
CA LYS A 196 -18.98 15.85 1.50
C LYS A 196 -18.72 16.55 0.17
N LEU A 197 -17.63 16.20 -0.51
CA LEU A 197 -17.29 16.74 -1.82
C LEU A 197 -18.31 16.25 -2.88
N GLU A 198 -18.68 14.97 -2.86
CA GLU A 198 -19.65 14.39 -3.78
C GLU A 198 -21.06 14.98 -3.60
N GLU A 199 -21.49 15.23 -2.36
CA GLU A 199 -22.74 15.95 -2.09
C GLU A 199 -22.76 17.33 -2.78
N LYS A 200 -21.68 18.10 -2.65
CA LYS A 200 -21.57 19.42 -3.31
C LYS A 200 -21.56 19.32 -4.84
N LYS A 201 -20.88 18.33 -5.42
CA LYS A 201 -20.89 18.10 -6.88
C LYS A 201 -22.29 17.78 -7.39
N SER A 202 -23.06 16.96 -6.66
CA SER A 202 -24.41 16.56 -7.03
C SER A 202 -25.40 17.73 -7.04
N ILE A 203 -25.23 18.70 -6.14
CA ILE A 203 -26.08 19.91 -6.06
C ILE A 203 -25.90 20.80 -7.30
N LEU A 204 -24.68 20.87 -7.87
CA LEU A 204 -24.39 21.69 -9.05
C LEU A 204 -24.62 20.97 -10.39
N GLY A 205 -24.67 19.63 -10.37
CA GLY A 205 -24.89 18.78 -11.56
C GLY A 205 -26.36 18.56 -11.92
N LYS A 206 -27.30 19.11 -11.14
CA LYS A 206 -28.73 19.23 -11.45
C LYS A 206 -29.05 20.65 -11.90
#